data_AF-A0A7J4T1B3-F1
#
_entry.id   AF-A0A7J4T1B3-F1
#
_cell.length_a   1.000
_cell.length_b   1.000
_cell.length_c   1.000
_cell.angle_alpha   90.00
_cell.angle_beta   90.00
_cell.angle_gamma   90.00
#
_symmetry.space_group_name_H-M   'P 1'
#
loop_
_entity.id
_entity.type
_entity.pdbx_description
1 polymer ?
#
loop_
_entity_poly.entity_id
_entity_poly.type
_entity_poly.pdbx_seq_one_letter_code
_entity_poly.pdbx_strand_id
1 'polypeptide(L)'
;EFGCMITASHNPVEDSGLKIFNKYGYKTTPEFEQNLSHTAITLAQEERDLDQIDLDLLQRPSKTFSLEEWTIPRHREWLETRANALSKLVNFQSISSPVKLNIPLLIDSSKGTASIWFAKWLSSWGITAIEVSNEALALNLNCGAGDFSPTQTWTFDEAKNSSHQLIQKLPKCGPGLIVAAALDGDGDRCLLIETTKTGYQVIDGDRIADTFVNSVTKAGQSWTLAASIESDLSLTTNLDRFQKKVETLETAVGDRWLSFALSGDESNHVFVESDSIPTLIGVEDSGHIVLPAPHPNSTNQWSLVGDGAMTLVAYLLAIHTCDEVNLMQRGWKKRQSVKNVDRSKWDGKNKFSNDIELLIKQSLGEHNSVSNWVRTTISGEANLMAITCNYGGSLLSIGIRNSGTQAKISVSARLEYGGNPSGIQITIDGVCQQLNNVMVIR
;
A
#
# COMPACT_ATOMS: atom_id res chain seq x y z
N GLU A 1 11.57 22.88 6.59
CA GLU A 1 11.18 22.46 7.96
C GLU A 1 10.11 21.38 7.94
N PHE A 2 9.07 21.50 7.12
CA PHE A 2 8.09 20.45 6.82
C PHE A 2 7.50 20.66 5.42
N GLY A 3 6.77 19.67 4.91
CA GLY A 3 5.93 19.74 3.72
C GLY A 3 4.48 19.43 4.07
N CYS A 4 3.54 19.88 3.26
CA CYS A 4 2.13 19.66 3.49
C CYS A 4 1.41 19.33 2.18
N MET A 5 0.50 18.36 2.22
CA MET A 5 -0.32 17.95 1.10
C MET A 5 -1.79 17.98 1.50
N ILE A 6 -2.59 18.71 0.72
CA ILE A 6 -4.05 18.74 0.87
C ILE A 6 -4.61 17.58 0.06
N THR A 7 -5.05 16.53 0.73
CA THR A 7 -5.54 15.30 0.11
C THR A 7 -6.31 14.45 1.11
N ALA A 8 -7.37 13.80 0.63
CA ALA A 8 -8.05 12.70 1.32
C ALA A 8 -7.80 11.34 0.63
N SER A 9 -6.71 11.22 -0.15
CA SER A 9 -6.30 10.01 -0.89
C SER A 9 -7.40 9.51 -1.84
N HIS A 10 -8.12 8.47 -1.44
CA HIS A 10 -9.14 7.80 -2.23
C HIS A 10 -10.57 8.10 -1.75
N ASN A 11 -10.72 8.97 -0.75
CA ASN A 11 -12.04 9.38 -0.28
C ASN A 11 -12.83 10.13 -1.38
N PRO A 12 -14.17 10.19 -1.27
CA PRO A 12 -15.01 10.99 -2.16
C PRO A 12 -14.54 12.45 -2.28
N VAL A 13 -14.88 13.10 -3.39
CA VAL A 13 -14.43 14.48 -3.72
C VAL A 13 -14.86 15.53 -2.68
N GLU A 14 -15.95 15.29 -1.97
CA GLU A 14 -16.46 16.12 -0.88
C GLU A 14 -15.62 16.07 0.39
N ASP A 15 -14.79 15.02 0.56
CA ASP A 15 -13.87 14.89 1.67
C ASP A 15 -12.54 15.59 1.35
N SER A 16 -11.89 16.12 2.38
CA SER A 16 -10.53 16.65 2.29
C SER A 16 -9.73 16.29 3.53
N GLY A 17 -8.41 16.40 3.43
CA GLY A 17 -7.48 16.03 4.48
C GLY A 17 -6.17 16.76 4.35
N LEU A 18 -5.37 16.66 5.41
CA LEU A 18 -4.05 17.28 5.48
C LEU A 18 -3.03 16.20 5.85
N LYS A 19 -2.05 15.96 4.97
CA LYS A 19 -0.87 15.14 5.26
C LYS A 19 0.31 16.07 5.52
N ILE A 20 1.07 15.81 6.58
CA ILE A 20 2.24 16.61 6.97
C ILE A 20 3.48 15.73 6.91
N PHE A 21 4.53 16.28 6.33
CA PHE A 21 5.79 15.61 6.08
C PHE A 21 6.91 16.36 6.77
N ASN A 22 7.85 15.65 7.39
CA ASN A 22 9.03 16.27 7.99
C ASN A 22 10.01 16.76 6.91
N LYS A 23 11.11 17.41 7.33
CA LYS A 23 12.16 17.90 6.42
C LYS A 23 12.87 16.81 5.59
N TYR A 24 12.68 15.54 5.96
CA TYR A 24 13.25 14.38 5.28
C TYR A 24 12.24 13.73 4.31
N GLY A 25 11.05 14.30 4.14
CA GLY A 25 10.03 13.81 3.20
C GLY A 25 9.13 12.70 3.73
N TYR A 26 9.22 12.35 5.02
CA TYR A 26 8.40 11.29 5.63
C TYR A 26 7.20 11.86 6.38
N LYS A 27 6.10 11.11 6.43
CA LYS A 27 4.91 11.46 7.24
C LYS A 27 5.29 11.61 8.70
N THR A 28 4.77 12.65 9.36
CA THR A 28 5.01 12.93 10.77
C THR A 28 4.55 11.79 11.70
N THR A 29 5.09 11.75 12.93
CA THR A 29 4.74 10.70 13.91
C THR A 29 3.35 10.94 14.50
N PRO A 30 2.66 9.89 14.99
CA PRO A 30 1.37 10.04 15.66
C PRO A 30 1.42 10.98 16.87
N GLU A 31 2.51 10.98 17.64
CA GLU A 31 2.71 11.90 18.76
C GLU A 31 2.76 13.36 18.30
N PHE A 32 3.52 13.64 17.22
CA PHE A 32 3.56 14.97 16.63
C PHE A 32 2.17 15.40 16.11
N GLU A 33 1.45 14.50 15.45
CA GLU A 33 0.09 14.77 14.94
C GLU A 33 -0.91 15.04 16.07
N GLN A 34 -0.80 14.34 17.20
CA GLN A 34 -1.62 14.61 18.39
C GLN A 34 -1.30 15.98 18.99
N ASN A 35 -0.02 16.31 19.15
CA ASN A 35 0.41 17.61 19.66
C ASN A 35 -0.04 18.75 18.74
N LEU A 36 0.09 18.57 17.43
CA LEU A 36 -0.39 19.52 16.43
C LEU A 36 -1.91 19.68 16.50
N SER A 37 -2.65 18.57 16.58
CA SER A 37 -4.12 18.59 16.68
C SER A 37 -4.58 19.31 17.94
N HIS A 38 -3.95 19.03 19.09
CA HIS A 38 -4.22 19.73 20.34
C HIS A 38 -3.98 21.23 20.21
N THR A 39 -2.82 21.62 19.63
CA THR A 39 -2.49 23.02 19.40
C THR A 39 -3.51 23.70 18.48
N ALA A 40 -3.89 23.06 17.37
CA ALA A 40 -4.87 23.59 16.42
C ALA A 40 -6.25 23.78 17.06
N ILE A 41 -6.70 22.83 17.89
CA ILE A 41 -7.97 22.93 18.62
C ILE A 41 -7.92 24.06 19.65
N THR A 42 -6.84 24.16 20.43
CA THR A 42 -6.67 25.25 21.41
C THR A 42 -6.69 26.61 20.71
N LEU A 43 -5.94 26.78 19.62
CA LEU A 43 -5.93 28.01 18.83
C LEU A 43 -7.30 28.34 18.21
N ALA A 44 -8.10 27.34 17.83
CA ALA A 44 -9.44 27.54 17.29
C ALA A 44 -10.48 27.92 18.37
N GLN A 45 -10.20 27.62 19.65
CA GLN A 45 -11.04 28.00 20.78
C GLN A 45 -10.70 29.39 21.34
N GLU A 46 -9.50 29.91 21.04
CA GLU A 46 -9.14 31.27 21.36
C GLU A 46 -9.95 32.24 20.48
N GLU A 47 -10.67 33.20 21.08
CA GLU A 47 -11.22 34.35 20.37
C GLU A 47 -10.06 35.22 19.87
N ARG A 48 -9.53 34.90 18.69
CA ARG A 48 -8.54 35.70 17.99
C ARG A 48 -9.23 36.50 16.89
N ASP A 49 -9.37 37.80 17.09
CA ASP A 49 -9.66 38.73 16.00
C ASP A 49 -8.39 38.82 15.13
N LEU A 50 -8.33 38.03 14.06
CA LEU A 50 -7.40 38.27 12.98
C LEU A 50 -7.93 39.45 12.17
N ASP A 51 -7.20 40.57 12.17
CA ASP A 51 -7.60 41.70 11.35
C ASP A 51 -7.49 41.36 9.86
N GLN A 52 -8.22 42.12 9.03
CA GLN A 52 -8.27 41.87 7.60
C GLN A 52 -6.89 42.05 6.92
N ILE A 53 -6.00 42.87 7.50
CA ILE A 53 -4.66 43.12 6.95
C ILE A 53 -3.80 41.87 7.10
N ASP A 54 -3.85 41.23 8.27
CA ASP A 54 -3.16 39.97 8.54
C ASP A 54 -3.70 38.83 7.66
N LEU A 55 -5.03 38.72 7.51
CA LEU A 55 -5.63 37.72 6.62
C LEU A 55 -5.20 37.91 5.17
N ASP A 56 -5.23 39.15 4.68
CA ASP A 56 -4.81 39.49 3.32
C ASP A 56 -3.33 39.19 3.09
N LEU A 57 -2.49 39.36 4.11
CA LEU A 57 -1.08 39.01 4.06
C LEU A 57 -0.88 37.48 4.02
N LEU A 58 -1.55 36.74 4.91
CA LEU A 58 -1.42 35.28 5.06
C LEU A 58 -1.95 34.51 3.85
N GLN A 59 -2.93 35.04 3.14
CA GLN A 59 -3.48 34.42 1.92
C GLN A 59 -2.59 34.60 0.69
N ARG A 60 -1.60 35.50 0.72
CA ARG A 60 -0.72 35.76 -0.43
C ARG A 60 0.42 34.74 -0.46
N PRO A 61 0.47 33.85 -1.47
CA PRO A 61 1.56 32.90 -1.57
C PRO A 61 2.88 33.65 -1.85
N SER A 62 3.94 33.31 -1.12
CA SER A 62 5.28 33.86 -1.38
C SER A 62 5.80 33.53 -2.77
N LYS A 63 5.37 32.39 -3.33
CA LYS A 63 5.65 31.95 -4.71
C LYS A 63 4.44 31.18 -5.23
N THR A 64 4.11 31.41 -6.49
CA THR A 64 3.09 30.63 -7.23
C THR A 64 3.79 29.86 -8.33
N PHE A 65 3.40 28.60 -8.50
CA PHE A 65 3.87 27.75 -9.59
C PHE A 65 2.67 27.23 -10.35
N SER A 66 2.70 27.29 -11.69
CA SER A 66 1.72 26.61 -12.52
C SER A 66 2.04 25.12 -12.70
N LEU A 67 1.05 24.35 -13.17
CA LEU A 67 1.22 22.93 -13.44
C LEU A 67 2.27 22.69 -14.55
N GLU A 68 2.25 23.52 -15.58
CA GLU A 68 3.12 23.42 -16.76
C GLU A 68 4.55 23.85 -16.45
N GLU A 69 4.75 24.87 -15.61
CA GLU A 69 6.09 25.41 -15.31
C GLU A 69 6.87 24.57 -14.29
N TRP A 70 6.17 23.92 -13.35
CA TRP A 70 6.84 23.26 -12.23
C TRP A 70 6.36 21.81 -12.03
N THR A 71 5.06 21.59 -11.82
CA THR A 71 4.56 20.28 -11.38
C THR A 71 4.86 19.18 -12.40
N ILE A 72 4.47 19.36 -13.66
CA ILE A 72 4.64 18.34 -14.70
C ILE A 72 6.12 18.08 -15.01
N PRO A 73 6.97 19.10 -15.27
CA PRO A 73 8.40 18.86 -15.51
C PRO A 73 9.09 18.17 -14.34
N ARG A 74 8.81 18.57 -13.09
CA ARG A 74 9.46 18.00 -11.90
C ARG A 74 9.06 16.56 -11.62
N HIS A 75 7.78 16.22 -11.72
CA HIS A 75 7.35 14.83 -11.54
C HIS A 75 7.96 13.91 -12.62
N ARG A 76 8.01 14.37 -13.88
CA ARG A 76 8.66 13.64 -14.96
C ARG A 76 10.15 13.45 -14.73
N GLU A 77 10.87 14.52 -14.38
CA GLU A 77 12.31 14.47 -14.08
C GLU A 77 12.62 13.50 -12.93
N TRP A 78 11.80 13.54 -11.87
CA TRP A 78 11.98 12.66 -10.71
C TRP A 78 11.70 11.20 -11.06
N LEU A 79 10.60 10.92 -11.77
CA LEU A 79 10.28 9.57 -12.22
C LEU A 79 11.33 9.05 -13.20
N GLU A 80 11.79 9.87 -14.15
CA GLU A 80 12.83 9.55 -15.12
C GLU A 80 14.14 9.14 -14.42
N THR A 81 14.55 9.89 -13.40
CA THR A 81 15.76 9.60 -12.63
C THR A 81 15.66 8.23 -11.94
N ARG A 82 14.53 7.94 -11.30
CA ARG A 82 14.29 6.67 -10.59
C ARG A 82 14.14 5.50 -11.56
N ALA A 83 13.41 5.68 -12.66
CA ALA A 83 13.24 4.68 -13.71
C ALA A 83 14.57 4.27 -14.33
N ASN A 84 15.44 5.24 -14.65
CA ASN A 84 16.78 4.97 -15.18
C ASN A 84 17.72 4.30 -14.17
N ALA A 85 17.60 4.62 -12.88
CA ALA A 85 18.37 3.93 -11.84
C ALA A 85 17.94 2.47 -11.71
N LEU A 86 16.62 2.20 -11.68
CA LEU A 86 16.08 0.86 -11.56
C LEU A 86 16.27 0.01 -12.81
N SER A 87 16.16 0.59 -14.02
CA SER A 87 16.39 -0.15 -15.26
C SER A 87 17.81 -0.73 -15.31
N LYS A 88 18.80 0.05 -14.88
CA LYS A 88 20.19 -0.42 -14.73
C LYS A 88 20.30 -1.53 -13.68
N LEU A 89 19.65 -1.37 -12.54
CA LEU A 89 19.68 -2.34 -11.43
C LEU A 89 19.16 -3.72 -11.86
N VAL A 90 18.09 -3.77 -12.65
CA VAL A 90 17.52 -5.04 -13.15
C VAL A 90 18.11 -5.49 -14.49
N ASN A 91 19.19 -4.87 -14.97
CA ASN A 91 19.81 -5.14 -16.27
C ASN A 91 18.85 -5.07 -17.46
N PHE A 92 17.89 -4.14 -17.41
CA PHE A 92 16.91 -3.94 -18.48
C PHE A 92 17.55 -3.23 -19.68
N GLN A 93 17.47 -3.84 -20.87
CA GLN A 93 18.11 -3.31 -22.09
C GLN A 93 17.14 -2.61 -23.05
N SER A 94 15.99 -3.21 -23.37
CA SER A 94 14.89 -2.57 -24.12
C SER A 94 13.69 -3.53 -24.23
N ILE A 95 12.49 -2.98 -24.48
CA ILE A 95 11.28 -3.74 -24.82
C ILE A 95 11.36 -4.14 -26.30
N SER A 96 12.16 -5.16 -26.63
CA SER A 96 12.23 -5.68 -28.01
C SER A 96 11.03 -6.57 -28.36
N SER A 97 10.25 -6.99 -27.37
CA SER A 97 8.94 -7.65 -27.53
C SER A 97 8.13 -7.45 -26.23
N PRO A 98 6.93 -6.84 -26.25
CA PRO A 98 6.12 -6.64 -25.05
C PRO A 98 5.50 -7.97 -24.63
N VAL A 99 6.28 -8.79 -23.93
CA VAL A 99 5.80 -10.06 -23.40
C VAL A 99 4.98 -9.70 -22.16
N LYS A 100 3.64 -9.69 -22.29
CA LYS A 100 2.61 -9.53 -21.22
C LYS A 100 1.88 -8.18 -21.11
N LEU A 101 2.00 -7.28 -22.08
CA LEU A 101 1.20 -6.05 -22.09
C LEU A 101 0.15 -6.08 -23.21
N ASN A 102 -1.07 -5.69 -22.89
CA ASN A 102 -2.01 -5.22 -23.91
C ASN A 102 -1.68 -3.77 -24.25
N ILE A 103 -1.64 -3.45 -25.54
CA ILE A 103 -1.38 -2.10 -26.03
C ILE A 103 -2.61 -1.59 -26.80
N PRO A 104 -3.17 -0.41 -26.47
CA PRO A 104 -2.71 0.50 -25.43
C PRO A 104 -2.94 -0.04 -24.00
N LEU A 105 -2.04 0.32 -23.09
CA LEU A 105 -2.23 0.12 -21.64
C LEU A 105 -3.14 1.22 -21.10
N LEU A 106 -4.23 0.84 -20.44
CA LEU A 106 -5.15 1.82 -19.86
C LEU A 106 -4.64 2.29 -18.50
N ILE A 107 -4.58 3.59 -18.30
CA ILE A 107 -4.17 4.22 -17.03
C ILE A 107 -5.37 4.96 -16.45
N ASP A 108 -5.70 4.66 -15.20
CA ASP A 108 -6.68 5.41 -14.43
C ASP A 108 -5.98 6.12 -13.27
N SER A 109 -5.65 7.38 -13.46
CA SER A 109 -5.02 8.21 -12.44
C SER A 109 -6.03 8.88 -11.50
N SER A 110 -7.27 8.38 -11.41
CA SER A 110 -8.36 8.91 -10.56
C SER A 110 -8.72 10.40 -10.79
N LYS A 111 -8.38 11.00 -11.93
CA LYS A 111 -8.36 12.47 -12.12
C LYS A 111 -7.41 13.24 -11.19
N GLY A 112 -6.52 12.55 -10.49
CA GLY A 112 -5.43 13.14 -9.73
C GLY A 112 -4.37 13.76 -10.65
N THR A 113 -3.32 14.32 -10.06
CA THR A 113 -2.25 15.05 -10.79
C THR A 113 -1.60 14.21 -11.90
N ALA A 114 -1.48 12.90 -11.72
CA ALA A 114 -0.87 11.99 -12.70
C ALA A 114 -1.66 11.91 -14.03
N SER A 115 -2.98 12.18 -14.01
CA SER A 115 -3.86 12.12 -15.20
C SER A 115 -3.42 13.05 -16.35
N ILE A 116 -2.68 14.09 -16.02
CA ILE A 116 -2.29 15.14 -16.98
C ILE A 116 -1.01 14.75 -17.75
N TRP A 117 -0.16 13.89 -17.16
CA TRP A 117 1.19 13.69 -17.67
C TRP A 117 1.66 12.23 -17.75
N PHE A 118 1.15 11.32 -16.94
CA PHE A 118 1.77 10.01 -16.71
C PHE A 118 1.64 9.06 -17.90
N ALA A 119 0.45 8.91 -18.48
CA ALA A 119 0.24 8.09 -19.69
C ALA A 119 1.10 8.56 -20.89
N LYS A 120 1.30 9.88 -21.03
CA LYS A 120 2.20 10.46 -22.05
C LYS A 120 3.66 10.11 -21.78
N TRP A 121 4.09 10.15 -20.52
CA TRP A 121 5.44 9.76 -20.12
C TRP A 121 5.69 8.26 -20.39
N LEU A 122 4.76 7.38 -20.04
CA LEU A 122 4.85 5.94 -20.37
C LEU A 122 4.97 5.71 -21.89
N SER A 123 4.20 6.44 -22.68
CA SER A 123 4.26 6.38 -24.14
C SER A 123 5.61 6.83 -24.68
N SER A 124 6.26 7.82 -24.06
CA SER A 124 7.62 8.23 -24.41
C SER A 124 8.69 7.17 -24.05
N TRP A 125 8.38 6.31 -23.07
CA TRP A 125 9.16 5.12 -22.72
C TRP A 125 8.85 3.88 -23.59
N GLY A 126 8.07 4.06 -24.66
CA GLY A 126 7.74 2.99 -25.62
C GLY A 126 6.52 2.14 -25.25
N ILE A 127 5.83 2.45 -24.14
CA ILE A 127 4.60 1.76 -23.73
C ILE A 127 3.42 2.65 -24.06
N THR A 128 2.80 2.43 -25.22
CA THR A 128 1.62 3.22 -25.62
C THR A 128 0.54 3.07 -24.56
N ALA A 129 0.19 4.19 -23.92
CA ALA A 129 -0.72 4.23 -22.78
C ALA A 129 -1.77 5.35 -22.95
N ILE A 130 -2.97 5.12 -22.43
CA ILE A 130 -4.10 6.06 -22.52
C ILE A 130 -4.67 6.31 -21.13
N GLU A 131 -4.79 7.58 -20.76
CA GLU A 131 -5.46 7.98 -19.52
C GLU A 131 -6.98 7.96 -19.69
N VAL A 132 -7.67 7.16 -18.89
CA VAL A 132 -9.14 7.00 -18.95
C VAL A 132 -9.88 7.80 -17.86
N SER A 133 -9.20 8.18 -16.78
CA SER A 133 -9.87 8.84 -15.64
C SER A 133 -10.41 10.23 -15.99
N ASN A 134 -9.86 10.89 -17.02
CA ASN A 134 -10.31 12.20 -17.50
C ASN A 134 -11.82 12.24 -17.83
N GLU A 135 -12.41 11.09 -18.20
CA GLU A 135 -13.84 10.94 -18.49
C GLU A 135 -14.72 10.76 -17.24
N ALA A 136 -14.15 10.52 -16.06
CA ALA A 136 -14.91 10.43 -14.82
C ALA A 136 -15.62 11.76 -14.51
N LEU A 137 -16.65 11.77 -13.65
CA LEU A 137 -17.33 13.02 -13.31
C LEU A 137 -16.49 13.88 -12.35
N ALA A 138 -15.85 13.26 -11.38
CA ALA A 138 -15.04 13.91 -10.35
C ALA A 138 -13.85 13.03 -9.92
N LEU A 139 -12.92 13.61 -9.16
CA LEU A 139 -11.84 12.88 -8.48
C LEU A 139 -12.43 11.75 -7.62
N ASN A 140 -11.83 10.56 -7.70
CA ASN A 140 -12.24 9.35 -6.96
C ASN A 140 -13.71 8.91 -7.17
N LEU A 141 -14.43 9.43 -8.17
CA LEU A 141 -15.83 9.07 -8.42
C LEU A 141 -15.93 8.08 -9.59
N ASN A 142 -16.08 6.80 -9.25
CA ASN A 142 -16.07 5.67 -10.20
C ASN A 142 -14.76 5.61 -11.01
N CYS A 143 -13.64 5.98 -10.41
CA CYS A 143 -12.31 5.93 -10.99
C CYS A 143 -11.25 5.75 -9.90
N GLY A 144 -10.06 5.34 -10.31
CA GLY A 144 -8.90 5.18 -9.46
C GLY A 144 -8.82 3.86 -8.66
N ALA A 145 -7.67 3.63 -8.05
CA ALA A 145 -7.39 2.40 -7.30
C ALA A 145 -8.20 2.26 -6.00
N GLY A 146 -8.82 3.34 -5.52
CA GLY A 146 -9.61 3.37 -4.28
C GLY A 146 -10.81 2.42 -4.27
N ASP A 147 -11.36 2.13 -5.46
CA ASP A 147 -12.53 1.28 -5.64
C ASP A 147 -12.17 -0.22 -5.69
N PHE A 148 -10.89 -0.57 -5.64
CA PHE A 148 -10.41 -1.94 -5.77
C PHE A 148 -10.08 -2.57 -4.42
N SER A 149 -10.33 -3.87 -4.32
CA SER A 149 -9.81 -4.70 -3.22
C SER A 149 -8.60 -5.51 -3.69
N PRO A 150 -7.61 -5.75 -2.81
CA PRO A 150 -6.57 -6.74 -3.09
C PRO A 150 -7.20 -8.08 -3.47
N THR A 151 -6.61 -8.81 -4.42
CA THR A 151 -7.11 -10.08 -4.97
C THR A 151 -8.50 -10.02 -5.66
N GLN A 152 -9.08 -8.84 -5.87
CA GLN A 152 -10.39 -8.73 -6.52
C GLN A 152 -10.35 -9.29 -7.94
N THR A 153 -11.46 -9.92 -8.33
CA THR A 153 -11.67 -10.45 -9.68
C THR A 153 -13.00 -9.96 -10.22
N TRP A 154 -13.10 -9.91 -11.54
CA TRP A 154 -14.33 -9.65 -12.27
C TRP A 154 -14.42 -10.64 -13.41
N THR A 155 -15.60 -11.19 -13.67
CA THR A 155 -15.90 -11.83 -14.95
C THR A 155 -15.94 -10.78 -16.07
N PHE A 156 -15.84 -11.21 -17.33
CA PHE A 156 -16.00 -10.30 -18.47
C PHE A 156 -17.33 -9.54 -18.44
N ASP A 157 -18.42 -10.20 -18.01
CA ASP A 157 -19.75 -9.59 -17.95
C ASP A 157 -19.89 -8.62 -16.77
N GLU A 158 -19.35 -8.94 -15.60
CA GLU A 158 -19.30 -8.00 -14.46
C GLU A 158 -18.50 -6.76 -14.82
N ALA A 159 -17.34 -6.93 -15.46
CA ALA A 159 -16.52 -5.79 -15.86
C ALA A 159 -17.23 -4.88 -16.86
N LYS A 160 -17.86 -5.45 -17.88
CA LYS A 160 -18.63 -4.71 -18.89
C LYS A 160 -19.79 -3.90 -18.31
N ASN A 161 -20.40 -4.38 -17.21
CA ASN A 161 -21.51 -3.72 -16.53
C ASN A 161 -21.09 -2.86 -15.33
N SER A 162 -19.78 -2.70 -15.09
CA SER A 162 -19.26 -1.88 -14.01
C SER A 162 -19.55 -0.39 -14.24
N SER A 163 -19.84 0.36 -13.18
CA SER A 163 -19.89 1.83 -13.23
C SER A 163 -18.50 2.47 -13.28
N HIS A 164 -17.45 1.72 -12.95
CA HIS A 164 -16.08 2.21 -12.87
C HIS A 164 -15.48 2.44 -14.25
N GLN A 165 -14.94 3.63 -14.49
CA GLN A 165 -14.46 4.10 -15.80
C GLN A 165 -13.40 3.20 -16.43
N LEU A 166 -12.41 2.77 -15.65
CA LEU A 166 -11.42 1.80 -16.11
C LEU A 166 -12.03 0.42 -16.41
N ILE A 167 -12.74 -0.15 -15.44
CA ILE A 167 -13.22 -1.54 -15.49
C ILE A 167 -14.15 -1.79 -16.69
N GLN A 168 -15.07 -0.87 -16.98
CA GLN A 168 -15.99 -0.99 -18.12
C GLN A 168 -15.29 -0.93 -19.49
N LYS A 169 -14.08 -0.37 -19.55
CA LYS A 169 -13.28 -0.19 -20.78
C LYS A 169 -12.21 -1.25 -20.97
N LEU A 170 -12.07 -2.19 -20.04
CA LEU A 170 -11.03 -3.20 -20.12
C LEU A 170 -11.17 -4.03 -21.41
N PRO A 171 -10.10 -4.20 -22.18
CA PRO A 171 -10.13 -4.99 -23.40
C PRO A 171 -10.29 -6.48 -23.06
N LYS A 172 -11.02 -7.21 -23.89
CA LYS A 172 -11.07 -8.68 -23.82
C LYS A 172 -9.93 -9.25 -24.66
N CYS A 173 -8.88 -9.74 -24.01
CA CYS A 173 -7.71 -10.34 -24.67
C CYS A 173 -7.29 -11.66 -24.00
N GLY A 174 -6.21 -12.27 -24.51
CA GLY A 174 -5.71 -13.56 -24.01
C GLY A 174 -5.24 -13.45 -22.55
N PRO A 175 -5.37 -14.53 -21.75
CA PRO A 175 -5.05 -14.51 -20.33
C PRO A 175 -3.57 -14.22 -20.07
N GLY A 176 -3.29 -13.58 -18.92
CA GLY A 176 -1.94 -13.22 -18.49
C GLY A 176 -1.42 -11.90 -19.06
N LEU A 177 -2.24 -11.17 -19.83
CA LEU A 177 -1.90 -9.83 -20.30
C LEU A 177 -2.34 -8.78 -19.28
N ILE A 178 -1.42 -7.89 -18.92
CA ILE A 178 -1.72 -6.67 -18.17
C ILE A 178 -2.43 -5.70 -19.11
N VAL A 179 -3.61 -5.27 -18.70
CA VAL A 179 -4.50 -4.44 -19.50
C VAL A 179 -4.66 -3.03 -18.96
N ALA A 180 -4.40 -2.85 -17.66
CA ALA A 180 -4.53 -1.55 -17.03
C ALA A 180 -3.69 -1.39 -15.76
N ALA A 181 -3.54 -0.14 -15.34
CA ALA A 181 -3.11 0.27 -14.01
C ALA A 181 -3.98 1.41 -13.50
N ALA A 182 -4.26 1.42 -12.20
CA ALA A 182 -4.99 2.47 -11.52
C ALA A 182 -4.16 3.05 -10.37
N LEU A 183 -4.15 4.36 -10.24
CA LEU A 183 -3.61 5.10 -9.09
C LEU A 183 -4.79 5.69 -8.29
N ASP A 184 -4.57 6.06 -7.03
CA ASP A 184 -5.56 6.82 -6.26
C ASP A 184 -5.40 8.35 -6.44
N GLY A 185 -6.26 9.13 -5.79
CA GLY A 185 -6.39 10.58 -6.04
C GLY A 185 -5.11 11.39 -5.81
N ASP A 186 -4.32 11.05 -4.81
CA ASP A 186 -2.98 11.62 -4.59
C ASP A 186 -1.85 10.84 -5.24
N GLY A 187 -2.14 9.66 -5.79
CA GLY A 187 -1.22 8.88 -6.61
C GLY A 187 -0.10 8.21 -5.82
N ASP A 188 -0.28 7.95 -4.53
CA ASP A 188 0.67 7.20 -3.71
C ASP A 188 0.43 5.68 -3.76
N ARG A 189 -0.72 5.23 -4.28
CA ARG A 189 -1.05 3.82 -4.58
C ARG A 189 -0.98 3.48 -6.06
N CYS A 190 -0.70 2.22 -6.36
CA CYS A 190 -0.95 1.65 -7.68
C CYS A 190 -1.37 0.19 -7.61
N LEU A 191 -2.41 -0.15 -8.37
CA LEU A 191 -2.88 -1.51 -8.59
C LEU A 191 -2.95 -1.76 -10.09
N LEU A 192 -2.56 -2.95 -10.55
CA LEU A 192 -2.65 -3.31 -11.95
C LEU A 192 -3.78 -4.32 -12.18
N ILE A 193 -4.22 -4.44 -13.41
CA ILE A 193 -5.25 -5.39 -13.81
C ILE A 193 -4.69 -6.26 -14.92
N GLU A 194 -4.81 -7.57 -14.73
CA GLU A 194 -4.53 -8.55 -15.76
C GLU A 194 -5.78 -9.30 -16.17
N THR A 195 -5.71 -9.86 -17.38
CA THR A 195 -6.73 -10.75 -17.92
C THR A 195 -6.57 -12.17 -17.41
N THR A 196 -7.69 -12.81 -17.09
CA THR A 196 -7.80 -14.23 -16.78
C THR A 196 -8.57 -14.95 -17.88
N LYS A 197 -8.76 -16.26 -17.75
CA LYS A 197 -9.55 -17.04 -18.72
C LYS A 197 -11.02 -16.60 -18.77
N THR A 198 -11.56 -16.09 -17.66
CA THR A 198 -12.98 -15.79 -17.49
C THR A 198 -13.27 -14.31 -17.23
N GLY A 199 -12.23 -13.47 -17.15
CA GLY A 199 -12.38 -12.04 -16.91
C GLY A 199 -11.06 -11.36 -16.56
N TYR A 200 -11.00 -10.75 -15.38
CA TYR A 200 -9.90 -9.91 -14.91
C TYR A 200 -9.58 -10.19 -13.45
N GLN A 201 -8.34 -9.92 -13.06
CA GLN A 201 -7.94 -9.93 -11.65
C GLN A 201 -6.98 -8.78 -11.34
N VAL A 202 -7.03 -8.30 -10.10
CA VAL A 202 -6.10 -7.32 -9.57
C VAL A 202 -4.74 -7.96 -9.34
N ILE A 203 -3.69 -7.33 -9.85
CA ILE A 203 -2.31 -7.48 -9.40
C ILE A 203 -2.12 -6.45 -8.28
N ASP A 204 -2.09 -6.95 -7.05
CA ASP A 204 -2.02 -6.12 -5.84
C ASP A 204 -0.58 -5.89 -5.37
N GLY A 205 -0.42 -5.11 -4.29
CA GLY A 205 0.89 -4.70 -3.79
C GLY A 205 1.82 -5.87 -3.46
N ASP A 206 1.29 -6.97 -2.92
CA ASP A 206 2.11 -8.14 -2.56
C ASP A 206 2.72 -8.79 -3.79
N ARG A 207 1.93 -8.92 -4.87
CA ARG A 207 2.42 -9.48 -6.13
C ARG A 207 3.38 -8.54 -6.84
N ILE A 208 3.15 -7.23 -6.74
CA ILE A 208 4.05 -6.22 -7.29
C ILE A 208 5.41 -6.30 -6.60
N ALA A 209 5.42 -6.29 -5.26
CA ALA A 209 6.64 -6.35 -4.46
C ALA A 209 7.40 -7.66 -4.70
N ASP A 210 6.70 -8.81 -4.71
CA ASP A 210 7.34 -10.10 -4.99
C ASP A 210 8.00 -10.14 -6.36
N THR A 211 7.28 -9.71 -7.41
CA THR A 211 7.80 -9.70 -8.79
C THR A 211 9.05 -8.82 -8.88
N PHE A 212 9.01 -7.65 -8.22
CA PHE A 212 10.13 -6.72 -8.19
C PHE A 212 11.35 -7.30 -7.44
N VAL A 213 11.15 -7.83 -6.22
CA VAL A 213 12.22 -8.43 -5.42
C VAL A 213 12.82 -9.65 -6.12
N ASN A 214 11.99 -10.47 -6.76
CA ASN A 214 12.45 -11.59 -7.58
C ASN A 214 13.36 -11.11 -8.72
N SER A 215 12.96 -10.04 -9.43
CA SER A 215 13.76 -9.47 -10.51
C SER A 215 15.11 -8.93 -10.04
N VAL A 216 15.15 -8.12 -8.97
CA VAL A 216 16.42 -7.53 -8.48
C VAL A 216 17.36 -8.60 -7.90
N THR A 217 16.81 -9.63 -7.25
CA THR A 217 17.61 -10.74 -6.71
C THR A 217 18.19 -11.61 -7.82
N LYS A 218 17.43 -11.88 -8.89
CA LYS A 218 17.96 -12.51 -10.12
C LYS A 218 19.04 -11.66 -10.80
N ALA A 219 18.93 -10.33 -10.73
CA ALA A 219 19.98 -9.42 -11.19
C ALA A 219 21.21 -9.35 -10.26
N GLY A 220 21.22 -10.12 -9.16
CA GLY A 220 22.37 -10.27 -8.27
C GLY A 220 22.35 -9.41 -7.02
N GLN A 221 21.26 -8.68 -6.75
CA GLN A 221 21.13 -7.79 -5.60
C GLN A 221 20.52 -8.49 -4.39
N SER A 222 21.06 -8.26 -3.19
CA SER A 222 20.33 -8.54 -1.95
C SER A 222 19.33 -7.42 -1.69
N TRP A 223 18.27 -7.69 -0.92
CA TRP A 223 17.20 -6.72 -0.70
C TRP A 223 16.62 -6.78 0.72
N THR A 224 16.06 -5.67 1.20
CA THR A 224 15.24 -5.63 2.42
C THR A 224 13.80 -5.30 2.05
N LEU A 225 12.87 -6.17 2.47
CA LEU A 225 11.44 -6.14 2.18
C LEU A 225 10.66 -5.93 3.48
N ALA A 226 10.10 -4.74 3.68
CA ALA A 226 9.14 -4.50 4.75
C ALA A 226 7.72 -4.75 4.23
N ALA A 227 6.94 -5.57 4.93
CA ALA A 227 5.56 -5.85 4.60
C ALA A 227 4.65 -5.47 5.78
N SER A 228 3.47 -4.95 5.51
CA SER A 228 2.48 -4.71 6.56
C SER A 228 1.89 -6.02 7.08
N ILE A 229 1.27 -5.99 8.26
CA ILE A 229 0.41 -7.08 8.76
C ILE A 229 -0.81 -7.40 7.91
N GLU A 230 -1.10 -6.63 6.87
CA GLU A 230 -2.13 -6.97 5.90
C GLU A 230 -1.56 -7.75 4.72
N SER A 231 -0.28 -7.63 4.39
CA SER A 231 0.33 -8.38 3.27
C SER A 231 0.25 -9.90 3.43
N ASP A 232 0.17 -10.63 2.31
CA ASP A 232 0.22 -12.09 2.26
C ASP A 232 1.45 -12.63 3.04
N LEU A 233 1.22 -13.61 3.91
CA LEU A 233 2.28 -14.12 4.78
C LEU A 233 3.39 -14.82 3.98
N SER A 234 3.06 -15.42 2.83
CA SER A 234 4.05 -16.05 1.94
C SER A 234 5.05 -15.06 1.34
N LEU A 235 4.73 -13.77 1.36
CA LEU A 235 5.65 -12.72 0.93
C LEU A 235 6.91 -12.73 1.78
N THR A 236 6.80 -13.04 3.07
CA THR A 236 7.89 -13.01 4.05
C THR A 236 8.38 -14.37 4.56
N THR A 237 7.68 -15.48 4.28
CA THR A 237 8.08 -16.82 4.76
C THR A 237 8.79 -17.70 3.72
N ASN A 238 8.44 -17.61 2.44
CA ASN A 238 8.96 -18.49 1.38
C ASN A 238 10.20 -17.91 0.67
N LEU A 239 11.18 -17.43 1.43
CA LEU A 239 12.28 -16.59 0.91
C LEU A 239 13.32 -17.34 0.07
N ASP A 240 13.33 -18.68 0.14
CA ASP A 240 14.17 -19.56 -0.66
C ASP A 240 13.91 -19.48 -2.16
N ARG A 241 12.76 -18.94 -2.57
CA ARG A 241 12.45 -18.63 -3.98
C ARG A 241 13.35 -17.56 -4.60
N PHE A 242 14.01 -16.73 -3.78
CA PHE A 242 14.86 -15.65 -4.25
C PHE A 242 16.31 -16.11 -4.46
N GLN A 243 16.96 -15.62 -5.53
CA GLN A 243 18.34 -16.02 -5.89
C GLN A 243 19.42 -15.36 -5.02
N LYS A 244 19.04 -14.33 -4.26
CA LYS A 244 19.90 -13.58 -3.33
C LYS A 244 19.18 -13.38 -2.01
N LYS A 245 19.95 -13.02 -0.99
CA LYS A 245 19.41 -12.82 0.36
C LYS A 245 18.36 -11.72 0.36
N VAL A 246 17.19 -12.04 0.92
CA VAL A 246 16.15 -11.07 1.22
C VAL A 246 15.95 -11.05 2.73
N GLU A 247 16.08 -9.87 3.33
CA GLU A 247 15.74 -9.62 4.73
C GLU A 247 14.32 -9.08 4.81
N THR A 248 13.55 -9.53 5.80
CA THR A 248 12.13 -9.18 5.92
C THR A 248 11.83 -8.48 7.23
N LEU A 249 10.93 -7.50 7.16
CA LEU A 249 10.41 -6.78 8.32
C LEU A 249 8.88 -6.81 8.25
N GLU A 250 8.22 -7.08 9.38
CA GLU A 250 6.76 -6.94 9.48
C GLU A 250 6.43 -5.64 10.22
N THR A 251 5.47 -4.88 9.67
CA THR A 251 5.14 -3.53 10.16
C THR A 251 3.64 -3.36 10.37
N ALA A 252 3.28 -2.32 11.12
CA ALA A 252 1.93 -1.81 11.20
C ALA A 252 1.39 -1.35 9.84
N VAL A 253 0.07 -1.24 9.72
CA VAL A 253 -0.58 -0.77 8.47
C VAL A 253 -0.31 0.73 8.28
N GLY A 254 0.15 1.09 7.08
CA GLY A 254 0.48 2.43 6.64
C GLY A 254 1.92 2.58 6.16
N ASP A 255 2.08 3.18 4.97
CA ASP A 255 3.37 3.61 4.37
C ASP A 255 4.36 4.30 5.32
N ARG A 256 3.87 5.01 6.35
CA ARG A 256 4.68 5.58 7.42
C ARG A 256 5.54 4.52 8.11
N TRP A 257 4.92 3.41 8.53
CA TRP A 257 5.58 2.36 9.31
C TRP A 257 6.53 1.54 8.46
N LEU A 258 6.19 1.33 7.18
CA LEU A 258 7.09 0.77 6.19
C LEU A 258 8.35 1.61 6.05
N SER A 259 8.19 2.92 5.83
CA SER A 259 9.31 3.86 5.68
C SER A 259 10.15 3.93 6.96
N PHE A 260 9.50 3.91 8.12
CA PHE A 260 10.16 3.93 9.42
C PHE A 260 11.05 2.71 9.64
N ALA A 261 10.48 1.50 9.46
CA ALA A 261 11.20 0.25 9.63
C ALA A 261 12.39 0.13 8.66
N LEU A 262 12.23 0.60 7.42
CA LEU A 262 13.29 0.56 6.40
C LEU A 262 14.37 1.64 6.60
N SER A 263 14.05 2.78 7.22
CA SER A 263 15.00 3.87 7.46
C SER A 263 15.98 3.59 8.61
N GLY A 264 15.73 2.55 9.43
CA GLY A 264 16.66 2.04 10.44
C GLY A 264 16.76 2.83 11.76
N ASP A 265 16.18 4.04 11.85
CA ASP A 265 16.14 4.84 13.09
C ASP A 265 14.69 4.96 13.59
N GLU A 266 14.38 4.24 14.68
CA GLU A 266 13.06 4.18 15.32
C GLU A 266 12.62 5.50 16.00
N SER A 267 13.11 6.66 15.56
CA SER A 267 12.67 7.92 16.19
C SER A 267 12.62 9.14 15.28
N ASN A 268 13.35 9.19 14.15
CA ASN A 268 13.54 10.48 13.47
C ASN A 268 13.51 10.48 11.95
N HIS A 269 13.28 9.34 11.28
CA HIS A 269 13.15 9.27 9.81
C HIS A 269 14.25 10.08 9.12
N VAL A 270 15.49 9.62 9.23
CA VAL A 270 16.63 10.28 8.59
C VAL A 270 16.68 9.94 7.10
N PHE A 271 17.48 10.69 6.34
CA PHE A 271 17.81 10.27 4.98
C PHE A 271 18.52 8.92 5.03
N VAL A 272 18.19 8.04 4.09
CA VAL A 272 18.99 6.84 3.82
C VAL A 272 20.20 7.29 3.02
N GLU A 273 21.40 7.08 3.57
CA GLU A 273 22.65 7.44 2.92
C GLU A 273 23.14 6.29 2.03
N SER A 274 23.29 6.55 0.73
CA SER A 274 23.82 5.59 -0.24
C SER A 274 24.21 6.29 -1.54
N ASP A 275 25.38 5.93 -2.10
CA ASP A 275 25.85 6.42 -3.41
C ASP A 275 25.06 5.85 -4.61
N SER A 276 24.17 4.89 -4.35
CA SER A 276 23.32 4.26 -5.35
C SER A 276 21.90 4.09 -4.79
N ILE A 277 20.94 3.68 -5.63
CA ILE A 277 19.58 3.45 -5.16
C ILE A 277 19.57 2.42 -4.01
N PRO A 278 19.05 2.76 -2.81
CA PRO A 278 18.99 1.83 -1.70
C PRO A 278 18.23 0.55 -2.04
N THR A 279 18.67 -0.57 -1.51
CA THR A 279 18.08 -1.89 -1.76
C THR A 279 16.91 -2.18 -0.83
N LEU A 280 15.92 -1.29 -0.83
CA LEU A 280 14.80 -1.26 0.12
C LEU A 280 13.46 -1.22 -0.62
N ILE A 281 12.47 -1.97 -0.14
CA ILE A 281 11.07 -1.86 -0.58
C ILE A 281 10.14 -2.08 0.60
N GLY A 282 9.11 -1.23 0.70
CA GLY A 282 7.99 -1.40 1.62
C GLY A 282 6.72 -1.71 0.86
N VAL A 283 5.84 -2.55 1.40
CA VAL A 283 4.61 -2.96 0.73
C VAL A 283 3.42 -3.11 1.66
N GLU A 284 2.29 -2.60 1.18
CA GLU A 284 0.95 -3.01 1.62
C GLU A 284 0.21 -3.65 0.44
N ASP A 285 -0.63 -4.65 0.74
CA ASP A 285 -1.45 -5.34 -0.26
C ASP A 285 -2.35 -4.37 -1.05
N SER A 286 -2.75 -3.24 -0.46
CA SER A 286 -3.54 -2.18 -1.08
C SER A 286 -2.87 -1.45 -2.25
N GLY A 287 -1.62 -1.77 -2.59
CA GLY A 287 -0.87 -1.14 -3.68
C GLY A 287 -0.04 0.06 -3.26
N HIS A 288 0.04 0.35 -1.96
CA HIS A 288 1.03 1.26 -1.39
C HIS A 288 2.40 0.58 -1.40
N ILE A 289 3.23 0.93 -2.38
CA ILE A 289 4.64 0.51 -2.43
C ILE A 289 5.54 1.69 -2.11
N VAL A 290 6.39 1.50 -1.10
CA VAL A 290 7.39 2.45 -0.66
C VAL A 290 8.72 2.12 -1.34
N LEU A 291 9.24 3.06 -2.14
CA LEU A 291 10.52 2.92 -2.83
C LEU A 291 11.43 4.13 -2.58
N PRO A 292 12.75 3.99 -2.71
CA PRO A 292 13.67 5.11 -2.59
C PRO A 292 13.37 6.22 -3.60
N ALA A 293 13.43 7.45 -3.12
CA ALA A 293 13.35 8.68 -3.91
C ALA A 293 14.59 9.53 -3.62
N PRO A 294 15.36 9.93 -4.66
CA PRO A 294 16.57 10.70 -4.47
C PRO A 294 16.25 12.11 -3.96
N HIS A 295 17.11 12.64 -3.09
CA HIS A 295 17.04 14.03 -2.66
C HIS A 295 17.35 14.95 -3.86
N PRO A 296 16.58 16.04 -4.09
CA PRO A 296 16.72 16.87 -5.29
C PRO A 296 18.06 17.60 -5.40
N ASN A 297 18.75 17.81 -4.27
CA ASN A 297 20.01 18.56 -4.21
C ASN A 297 21.19 17.76 -3.63
N SER A 298 21.04 16.44 -3.43
CA SER A 298 22.10 15.60 -2.83
C SER A 298 22.20 14.29 -3.60
N THR A 299 23.43 13.85 -3.86
CA THR A 299 23.70 12.65 -4.69
C THR A 299 23.67 11.36 -3.91
N ASN A 300 23.79 11.42 -2.57
CA ASN A 300 23.92 10.25 -1.71
C ASN A 300 22.81 10.15 -0.65
N GLN A 301 21.77 10.96 -0.73
CA GLN A 301 20.67 10.98 0.23
C GLN A 301 19.34 10.61 -0.42
N TRP A 302 18.60 9.74 0.27
CA TRP A 302 17.35 9.20 -0.21
C TRP A 302 16.27 9.28 0.86
N SER A 303 15.04 9.52 0.42
CA SER A 303 13.83 9.34 1.22
C SER A 303 13.14 8.05 0.77
N LEU A 304 12.18 7.55 1.55
CA LEU A 304 11.32 6.44 1.14
C LEU A 304 9.88 6.94 1.05
N VAL A 305 9.26 6.77 -0.12
CA VAL A 305 7.96 7.37 -0.41
C VAL A 305 7.04 6.38 -1.12
N GLY A 306 5.75 6.46 -0.80
CA GLY A 306 4.69 5.87 -1.61
C GLY A 306 4.54 6.66 -2.91
N ASP A 307 4.63 5.98 -4.05
CA ASP A 307 4.52 6.60 -5.37
C ASP A 307 3.94 5.58 -6.36
N GLY A 308 2.68 5.76 -6.74
CA GLY A 308 1.96 4.86 -7.63
C GLY A 308 2.51 4.85 -9.06
N ALA A 309 3.03 5.98 -9.56
CA ALA A 309 3.63 6.05 -10.88
C ALA A 309 4.94 5.24 -10.93
N MET A 310 5.79 5.42 -9.91
CA MET A 310 7.01 4.61 -9.77
C MET A 310 6.70 3.13 -9.49
N THR A 311 5.63 2.84 -8.75
CA THR A 311 5.18 1.47 -8.51
C THR A 311 4.88 0.74 -9.82
N LEU A 312 4.12 1.38 -10.72
CA LEU A 312 3.84 0.84 -12.04
C LEU A 312 5.13 0.63 -12.84
N VAL A 313 6.01 1.63 -12.88
CA VAL A 313 7.27 1.54 -13.64
C VAL A 313 8.19 0.44 -13.10
N ALA A 314 8.32 0.32 -11.78
CA ALA A 314 9.10 -0.74 -11.13
C ALA A 314 8.58 -2.13 -11.51
N TYR A 315 7.25 -2.30 -11.50
CA TYR A 315 6.62 -3.56 -11.91
C TYR A 315 6.83 -3.86 -13.39
N LEU A 316 6.65 -2.87 -14.27
CA LEU A 316 6.85 -3.02 -15.71
C LEU A 316 8.30 -3.37 -16.06
N LEU A 317 9.28 -2.81 -15.35
CA LEU A 317 10.67 -3.23 -15.50
C LEU A 317 10.86 -4.68 -15.02
N ALA A 318 10.35 -5.00 -13.84
CA ALA A 318 10.55 -6.30 -13.20
C ALA A 318 9.90 -7.46 -13.96
N ILE A 319 8.71 -7.28 -14.54
CA ILE A 319 8.01 -8.38 -15.23
C ILE A 319 8.75 -8.89 -16.47
N HIS A 320 9.63 -8.08 -17.07
CA HIS A 320 10.47 -8.50 -18.20
C HIS A 320 11.73 -9.24 -17.78
N THR A 321 12.13 -9.12 -16.51
CA THR A 321 13.43 -9.58 -16.02
C THR A 321 13.31 -10.62 -14.90
N CYS A 322 12.15 -10.78 -14.28
CA CYS A 322 11.91 -11.75 -13.19
C CYS A 322 12.06 -13.21 -13.65
N ASP A 323 12.15 -14.10 -12.66
CA ASP A 323 12.01 -15.54 -12.80
C ASP A 323 10.55 -15.93 -12.56
N GLU A 324 9.81 -16.12 -13.65
CA GLU A 324 8.37 -16.44 -13.60
C GLU A 324 8.05 -17.77 -12.93
N VAL A 325 9.01 -18.69 -12.88
CA VAL A 325 8.83 -20.02 -12.29
C VAL A 325 8.80 -19.92 -10.76
N ASN A 326 9.57 -18.98 -10.21
CA ASN A 326 9.80 -18.84 -8.77
C ASN A 326 9.12 -17.59 -8.18
N LEU A 327 7.97 -17.20 -8.73
CA LEU A 327 7.12 -16.16 -8.14
C LEU A 327 6.36 -16.71 -6.93
N MET A 328 6.01 -15.81 -6.00
CA MET A 328 5.26 -16.14 -4.80
C MET A 328 3.94 -16.82 -5.14
N GLN A 329 3.70 -17.95 -4.48
CA GLN A 329 2.39 -18.58 -4.41
C GLN A 329 1.67 -18.03 -3.16
N ARG A 330 0.43 -17.60 -3.35
CA ARG A 330 -0.35 -16.93 -2.29
C ARG A 330 -0.80 -17.89 -1.22
N GLY A 331 -0.71 -17.44 0.03
CA GLY A 331 -1.31 -18.12 1.15
C GLY A 331 -2.84 -17.99 1.19
N TRP A 332 -3.41 -18.43 2.31
CA TRP A 332 -4.80 -18.15 2.63
C TRP A 332 -4.88 -16.90 3.51
N LYS A 333 -5.81 -16.00 3.23
CA LYS A 333 -6.03 -14.80 4.04
C LYS A 333 -7.51 -14.47 4.13
N LYS A 334 -7.94 -14.00 5.30
CA LYS A 334 -9.28 -13.44 5.51
C LYS A 334 -9.25 -12.31 6.51
N ARG A 335 -10.14 -11.34 6.32
CA ARG A 335 -10.43 -10.27 7.28
C ARG A 335 -11.95 -10.16 7.48
N GLN A 336 -12.36 -10.02 8.73
CA GLN A 336 -13.75 -9.80 9.13
C GLN A 336 -13.80 -8.68 10.17
N SER A 337 -14.81 -7.81 10.09
CA SER A 337 -14.93 -6.66 10.99
C SER A 337 -16.29 -6.63 11.68
N VAL A 338 -16.30 -6.26 12.95
CA VAL A 338 -17.49 -5.90 13.72
C VAL A 338 -17.60 -4.38 13.75
N LYS A 339 -18.76 -3.84 13.36
CA LYS A 339 -19.02 -2.39 13.26
C LYS A 339 -19.77 -1.88 14.50
N ASN A 340 -19.81 -0.56 14.67
CA ASN A 340 -20.49 0.15 15.77
C ASN A 340 -19.99 -0.27 17.16
N VAL A 341 -18.67 -0.42 17.28
CA VAL A 341 -18.04 -0.86 18.53
C VAL A 341 -17.55 0.33 19.37
N ASP A 342 -17.65 0.17 20.68
CA ASP A 342 -16.92 0.98 21.65
C ASP A 342 -15.45 0.53 21.66
N ARG A 343 -14.62 1.30 20.97
CA ARG A 343 -13.18 1.03 20.81
C ARG A 343 -12.42 1.05 22.15
N SER A 344 -12.93 1.72 23.18
CA SER A 344 -12.26 1.80 24.50
C SER A 344 -12.20 0.44 25.22
N LYS A 345 -13.05 -0.50 24.83
CA LYS A 345 -13.10 -1.86 25.39
C LYS A 345 -11.99 -2.78 24.88
N TRP A 346 -11.15 -2.32 23.94
CA TRP A 346 -10.06 -3.11 23.37
C TRP A 346 -8.76 -2.31 23.26
N ASP A 347 -7.71 -2.82 23.89
CA ASP A 347 -6.33 -2.32 23.79
C ASP A 347 -5.34 -3.43 23.35
N GLY A 348 -5.86 -4.62 23.02
CA GLY A 348 -5.06 -5.78 22.67
C GLY A 348 -4.20 -6.36 23.80
N LYS A 349 -4.38 -5.91 25.05
CA LYS A 349 -3.59 -6.30 26.25
C LYS A 349 -4.46 -6.56 27.48
N ASN A 350 -5.72 -6.12 27.47
CA ASN A 350 -6.67 -6.20 28.57
C ASN A 350 -7.16 -7.64 28.80
N LYS A 351 -7.89 -7.84 29.90
CA LYS A 351 -8.45 -9.15 30.26
C LYS A 351 -9.30 -9.76 29.13
N PHE A 352 -10.11 -8.95 28.46
CA PHE A 352 -10.95 -9.43 27.37
C PHE A 352 -10.12 -9.98 26.20
N SER A 353 -8.99 -9.35 25.86
CA SER A 353 -8.07 -9.88 24.85
C SER A 353 -7.45 -11.23 25.24
N ASN A 354 -7.22 -11.49 26.53
CA ASN A 354 -6.76 -12.80 27.01
C ASN A 354 -7.84 -13.88 26.87
N ASP A 355 -9.10 -13.54 27.14
CA ASP A 355 -10.23 -14.44 26.94
C ASP A 355 -10.40 -14.80 25.44
N ILE A 356 -10.22 -13.81 24.56
CA ILE A 356 -10.21 -14.03 23.11
C ILE A 356 -9.01 -14.90 22.67
N GLU A 357 -7.80 -14.68 23.22
CA GLU A 357 -6.63 -15.51 22.92
C GLU A 357 -6.87 -16.99 23.25
N LEU A 358 -7.47 -17.27 24.42
CA LEU A 358 -7.84 -18.62 24.83
C LEU A 358 -8.86 -19.25 23.88
N LEU A 359 -9.89 -18.49 23.48
CA LEU A 359 -10.90 -18.93 22.52
C LEU A 359 -10.25 -19.32 21.19
N ILE A 360 -9.35 -18.48 20.66
CA ILE A 360 -8.65 -18.75 19.39
C ILE A 360 -7.83 -20.03 19.52
N LYS A 361 -7.04 -20.17 20.58
CA LYS A 361 -6.15 -21.32 20.77
C LYS A 361 -6.93 -22.63 20.89
N GLN A 362 -8.05 -22.63 21.61
CA GLN A 362 -8.93 -23.80 21.73
C GLN A 362 -9.56 -24.14 20.38
N SER A 363 -10.21 -23.17 19.74
CA SER A 363 -10.92 -23.37 18.46
C SER A 363 -9.98 -23.91 17.37
N LEU A 364 -8.77 -23.35 17.23
CA LEU A 364 -7.80 -23.85 16.26
C LEU A 364 -7.33 -25.28 16.58
N GLY A 365 -7.11 -25.57 17.87
CA GLY A 365 -6.65 -26.87 18.35
C GLY A 365 -7.64 -28.03 18.11
N GLU A 366 -8.92 -27.73 17.93
CA GLU A 366 -9.95 -28.72 17.56
C GLU A 366 -9.82 -29.18 16.09
N HIS A 367 -9.15 -28.39 15.24
CA HIS A 367 -9.09 -28.61 13.79
C HIS A 367 -7.71 -28.99 13.28
N ASN A 368 -6.63 -28.58 13.93
CA ASN A 368 -5.27 -28.91 13.53
C ASN A 368 -4.29 -28.82 14.70
N SER A 369 -3.07 -29.32 14.52
CA SER A 369 -2.01 -29.14 15.52
C SER A 369 -1.62 -27.66 15.64
N VAL A 370 -1.48 -27.18 16.87
CA VAL A 370 -1.05 -25.82 17.18
C VAL A 370 0.22 -25.89 18.02
N SER A 371 1.29 -25.24 17.57
CA SER A 371 2.55 -25.15 18.32
C SER A 371 3.21 -23.78 18.11
N ASN A 372 4.29 -23.50 18.84
CA ASN A 372 5.04 -22.24 18.75
C ASN A 372 4.16 -20.99 18.85
N TRP A 373 3.21 -21.01 19.78
CA TRP A 373 2.27 -19.92 20.00
C TRP A 373 2.97 -18.71 20.62
N VAL A 374 3.00 -17.60 19.89
CA VAL A 374 3.61 -16.35 20.31
C VAL A 374 2.60 -15.23 20.15
N ARG A 375 2.36 -14.49 21.23
CA ARG A 375 1.63 -13.23 21.18
C ARG A 375 2.62 -12.08 21.15
N THR A 376 2.53 -11.24 20.14
CA THR A 376 3.45 -10.11 19.92
C THR A 376 2.70 -8.79 19.84
N THR A 377 3.48 -7.70 19.93
CA THR A 377 3.05 -6.34 19.63
C THR A 377 3.85 -5.83 18.45
N ILE A 378 3.26 -4.93 17.67
CA ILE A 378 3.95 -4.27 16.56
C ILE A 378 4.02 -2.78 16.84
N SER A 379 5.22 -2.21 16.67
CA SER A 379 5.44 -0.78 16.83
C SER A 379 4.48 0.00 15.93
N GLY A 380 3.85 1.02 16.48
CA GLY A 380 2.87 1.84 15.76
C GLY A 380 1.42 1.37 15.81
N GLU A 381 1.13 0.18 16.32
CA GLU A 381 -0.23 -0.35 16.48
C GLU A 381 -0.51 -0.69 17.94
N ALA A 382 -0.73 0.35 18.77
CA ALA A 382 -0.85 0.20 20.22
C ALA A 382 -2.00 -0.72 20.67
N ASN A 383 -3.05 -0.86 19.86
CA ASN A 383 -4.25 -1.66 20.15
C ASN A 383 -4.27 -3.03 19.45
N LEU A 384 -3.22 -3.38 18.71
CA LEU A 384 -3.13 -4.64 18.00
C LEU A 384 -2.76 -5.77 18.97
N MET A 385 -3.57 -6.82 18.95
CA MET A 385 -3.15 -8.15 19.38
C MET A 385 -2.71 -8.94 18.15
N ALA A 386 -1.42 -9.24 18.05
CA ALA A 386 -0.87 -10.11 17.02
C ALA A 386 -0.50 -11.47 17.63
N ILE A 387 -0.93 -12.54 16.99
CA ILE A 387 -0.62 -13.92 17.38
C ILE A 387 0.02 -14.60 16.18
N THR A 388 1.17 -15.24 16.39
CA THR A 388 1.78 -16.15 15.42
C THR A 388 1.88 -17.55 16.01
N CYS A 389 1.62 -18.56 15.19
CA CYS A 389 1.79 -19.95 15.60
C CYS A 389 2.08 -20.84 14.39
N ASN A 390 2.60 -22.04 14.65
CA ASN A 390 2.59 -23.11 13.66
C ASN A 390 1.24 -23.85 13.75
N TYR A 391 0.49 -23.83 12.65
CA TYR A 391 -0.82 -24.43 12.47
C TYR A 391 -0.75 -25.53 11.41
N GLY A 392 -0.78 -26.79 11.84
CA GLY A 392 -0.72 -27.93 10.92
C GLY A 392 0.56 -28.03 10.10
N GLY A 393 1.68 -27.54 10.63
CA GLY A 393 2.98 -27.51 9.95
C GLY A 393 3.31 -26.15 9.30
N SER A 394 2.34 -25.25 9.15
CA SER A 394 2.50 -23.97 8.45
C SER A 394 2.36 -22.76 9.37
N LEU A 395 3.02 -21.66 9.06
CA LEU A 395 2.90 -20.41 9.82
C LEU A 395 1.52 -19.77 9.62
N LEU A 396 0.87 -19.45 10.74
CA LEU A 396 -0.38 -18.71 10.83
C LEU A 396 -0.14 -17.42 11.64
N SER A 397 -0.62 -16.30 11.11
CA SER A 397 -0.66 -14.99 11.77
C SER A 397 -2.10 -14.54 11.93
N ILE A 398 -2.50 -14.15 13.14
CA ILE A 398 -3.82 -13.60 13.48
C ILE A 398 -3.64 -12.21 14.08
N GLY A 399 -4.32 -11.21 13.53
CA GLY A 399 -4.32 -9.84 14.02
C GLY A 399 -5.71 -9.40 14.45
N ILE A 400 -5.84 -8.80 15.63
CA ILE A 400 -7.08 -8.18 16.10
C ILE A 400 -6.79 -6.75 16.52
N ARG A 401 -7.42 -5.78 15.83
CA ARG A 401 -7.16 -4.35 16.05
C ARG A 401 -8.38 -3.47 15.81
N ASN A 402 -8.44 -2.34 16.51
CA ASN A 402 -9.43 -1.30 16.23
C ASN A 402 -9.05 -0.55 14.94
N SER A 403 -10.06 -0.16 14.15
CA SER A 403 -9.84 0.78 13.06
C SER A 403 -9.58 2.19 13.60
N GLY A 404 -8.59 2.88 13.01
CA GLY A 404 -8.30 4.28 13.34
C GLY A 404 -9.38 5.25 12.86
N THR A 405 -9.95 5.00 11.68
CA THR A 405 -10.90 5.91 11.00
C THR A 405 -12.37 5.59 11.26
N GLN A 406 -12.72 4.31 11.44
CA GLN A 406 -14.11 3.88 11.62
C GLN A 406 -14.32 3.25 13.00
N ALA A 407 -15.54 3.35 13.54
CA ALA A 407 -15.93 2.68 14.79
C ALA A 407 -16.13 1.16 14.56
N LYS A 408 -15.06 0.46 14.19
CA LYS A 408 -15.04 -0.99 13.94
C LYS A 408 -13.78 -1.63 14.52
N ILE A 409 -13.87 -2.92 14.85
CA ILE A 409 -12.74 -3.78 15.20
C ILE A 409 -12.64 -4.89 14.15
N SER A 410 -11.42 -5.23 13.74
CA SER A 410 -11.17 -6.23 12.69
C SER A 410 -10.38 -7.41 13.24
N VAL A 411 -10.74 -8.60 12.79
CA VAL A 411 -9.99 -9.85 12.93
C VAL A 411 -9.45 -10.22 11.56
N SER A 412 -8.13 -10.27 11.41
CA SER A 412 -7.45 -10.78 10.23
C SER A 412 -6.72 -12.07 10.56
N ALA A 413 -6.71 -13.01 9.62
CA ALA A 413 -5.88 -14.20 9.69
C ALA A 413 -5.21 -14.44 8.35
N ARG A 414 -3.93 -14.83 8.38
CA ARG A 414 -3.08 -15.10 7.23
C ARG A 414 -2.32 -16.40 7.49
N LEU A 415 -2.48 -17.36 6.61
CA LEU A 415 -1.79 -18.64 6.63
C LEU A 415 -0.90 -18.70 5.40
N GLU A 416 0.36 -19.09 5.58
CA GLU A 416 1.27 -19.23 4.44
C GLU A 416 0.80 -20.31 3.45
N TYR A 417 1.26 -20.19 2.21
CA TYR A 417 1.01 -21.11 1.13
C TYR A 417 1.32 -22.57 1.51
N GLY A 418 0.45 -23.48 1.07
CA GLY A 418 0.51 -24.91 1.40
C GLY A 418 -0.14 -25.28 2.73
N GLY A 419 -0.46 -24.30 3.59
CA GLY A 419 -1.16 -24.54 4.84
C GLY A 419 -2.62 -24.97 4.66
N ASN A 420 -3.12 -25.79 5.58
CA ASN A 420 -4.53 -26.19 5.61
C ASN A 420 -5.37 -25.14 6.39
N PRO A 421 -6.29 -24.40 5.74
CA PRO A 421 -7.06 -23.33 6.40
C PRO A 421 -8.29 -23.83 7.18
N SER A 422 -8.50 -25.15 7.26
CA SER A 422 -9.62 -25.75 8.00
C SER A 422 -9.70 -25.18 9.41
N GLY A 423 -10.90 -24.82 9.88
CA GLY A 423 -11.08 -24.27 11.23
C GLY A 423 -10.74 -22.79 11.43
N ILE A 424 -9.95 -22.16 10.54
CA ILE A 424 -9.55 -20.76 10.71
C ILE A 424 -10.77 -19.82 10.56
N GLN A 425 -11.60 -20.00 9.53
CA GLN A 425 -12.81 -19.19 9.35
C GLN A 425 -13.79 -19.36 10.53
N ILE A 426 -13.99 -20.59 11.01
CA ILE A 426 -14.83 -20.89 12.18
C ILE A 426 -14.33 -20.13 13.41
N THR A 427 -13.00 -20.10 13.59
CA THR A 427 -12.36 -19.37 14.68
C THR A 427 -12.59 -17.86 14.56
N ILE A 428 -12.43 -17.29 13.36
CA ILE A 428 -12.71 -15.87 13.09
C ILE A 428 -14.17 -15.54 13.44
N ASP A 429 -15.11 -16.37 13.01
CA ASP A 429 -16.54 -16.16 13.25
C ASP A 429 -16.86 -16.18 14.75
N GLY A 430 -16.30 -17.15 15.49
CA GLY A 430 -16.43 -17.24 16.94
C GLY A 430 -15.86 -16.01 17.66
N VAL A 431 -14.68 -15.54 17.26
CA VAL A 431 -14.09 -14.30 17.81
C VAL A 431 -14.99 -13.10 17.50
N CYS A 432 -15.41 -12.91 16.26
CA CYS A 432 -16.27 -11.80 15.87
C CYS A 432 -17.60 -11.80 16.64
N GLN A 433 -18.17 -12.98 16.93
CA GLN A 433 -19.36 -13.08 17.77
C GLN A 433 -19.11 -12.57 19.19
N GLN A 434 -17.98 -12.93 19.81
CA GLN A 434 -17.62 -12.42 21.15
C GLN A 434 -17.36 -10.92 21.14
N LEU A 435 -16.62 -10.41 20.16
CA LEU A 435 -16.41 -8.97 19.97
C LEU A 435 -17.76 -8.24 19.81
N ASN A 436 -18.69 -8.79 19.04
CA ASN A 436 -20.03 -8.23 18.85
C ASN A 436 -20.83 -8.17 20.16
N ASN A 437 -20.74 -9.21 21.00
CA ASN A 437 -21.47 -9.25 22.27
C ASN A 437 -20.97 -8.23 23.30
N VAL A 438 -19.66 -8.00 23.35
CA VAL A 438 -19.02 -7.17 24.39
C VAL A 438 -18.83 -5.72 23.94
N MET A 439 -18.45 -5.51 22.68
CA MET A 439 -17.98 -4.20 22.23
C MET A 439 -19.06 -3.36 21.54
N VAL A 440 -20.09 -3.95 20.94
CA VAL A 440 -21.10 -3.17 20.21
C VAL A 440 -21.87 -2.25 21.16
N ILE A 441 -22.00 -0.99 20.76
CA ILE A 441 -22.81 0.01 21.45
C ILE A 441 -24.27 -0.31 21.13
N ARG A 442 -25.05 -0.63 22.15
CA ARG A 442 -26.48 -0.97 22.04
C ARG A 442 -27.37 0.15 22.51
#